data_AF-A0A834AEH6-F1
#
_entry.id   AF-A0A834AEH6-F1
#
_cell.length_a   1.000
_cell.length_b   1.000
_cell.length_c   1.000
_cell.angle_alpha   90.00
_cell.angle_beta   90.00
_cell.angle_gamma   90.00
#
_symmetry.space_group_name_H-M   'P 1'
#
loop_
_entity.id
_entity.type
_entity.pdbx_description
1 polymer ?
#
loop_
_entity_poly.entity_id
_entity_poly.type
_entity_poly.pdbx_seq_one_letter_code
_entity_poly.pdbx_strand_id
1 'polypeptide(L)'
;MGLPGMRGPPGAGCKGEPGPDGRRGKDGIPGLPGPPGHKGDMGEAGFPGAPGPPGPTGDPGPKGFGPGYLSGFLLVLHSQTDGEPTCPMGMPRLWTGYSLLYLEGQERAHNQDLGLAGSCLPVFSTLPFAYCNIHQVCHYARRNDRSYWLASAAPLPPRPVSEEDIRPYISRCAVCEAPAPAVALHSQNQSIPPCPRAWRSLWIGYSFLMHTGAGDQGGGQALTSPGSCLEDFRAAPFLECQGRLGTCHFFANKYSFWLTVVQPHLQFAEAPSPDTLKDGQAQRQKISRCQVCVKVS
;
A
#
# COMPACT_ATOMS: atom_id res chain seq x y z
N MET A 1 38.72 -88.86 -24.93
CA MET A 1 39.57 -88.22 -25.96
C MET A 1 38.88 -88.40 -27.30
N GLY A 2 38.52 -87.31 -27.98
CA GLY A 2 37.92 -87.33 -29.33
C GLY A 2 38.88 -86.77 -30.37
N LEU A 3 38.98 -87.44 -31.53
CA LEU A 3 39.85 -87.07 -32.65
C LEU A 3 39.21 -85.99 -33.56
N PRO A 4 40.01 -85.15 -34.26
CA PRO A 4 39.55 -83.90 -34.88
C PRO A 4 38.92 -84.08 -36.27
N GLY A 5 37.93 -83.23 -36.59
CA GLY A 5 37.30 -83.11 -37.91
C GLY A 5 38.00 -82.12 -38.85
N MET A 6 37.85 -82.36 -40.16
CA MET A 6 38.61 -81.76 -41.27
C MET A 6 38.18 -80.34 -41.70
N ARG A 7 39.13 -79.70 -42.39
CA ARG A 7 39.26 -78.28 -42.81
C ARG A 7 38.27 -77.84 -43.90
N GLY A 8 37.69 -76.65 -43.76
CA GLY A 8 36.87 -75.99 -44.78
C GLY A 8 37.68 -75.28 -45.90
N PRO A 9 37.07 -75.04 -47.08
CA PRO A 9 37.78 -74.47 -48.24
C PRO A 9 37.97 -72.94 -48.18
N PRO A 10 38.94 -72.39 -48.94
CA PRO A 10 39.42 -71.01 -48.83
C PRO A 10 38.60 -70.00 -49.65
N GLY A 11 38.71 -68.71 -49.30
CA GLY A 11 38.14 -67.59 -50.06
C GLY A 11 39.16 -66.57 -50.56
N ALA A 12 38.61 -65.61 -51.32
CA ALA A 12 39.05 -64.24 -51.67
C ALA A 12 40.01 -63.97 -52.86
N GLY A 13 39.59 -63.07 -53.77
CA GLY A 13 40.37 -61.86 -54.11
C GLY A 13 40.80 -61.58 -55.56
N CYS A 14 40.10 -60.63 -56.21
CA CYS A 14 40.50 -59.49 -57.10
C CYS A 14 41.63 -59.57 -58.17
N LYS A 15 41.35 -59.06 -59.40
CA LYS A 15 41.96 -57.85 -60.03
C LYS A 15 41.20 -57.44 -61.32
N GLY A 16 41.09 -56.13 -61.59
CA GLY A 16 40.19 -55.52 -62.58
C GLY A 16 40.64 -55.48 -64.05
N GLU A 17 39.71 -55.13 -64.94
CA GLU A 17 39.89 -55.13 -66.40
C GLU A 17 40.27 -53.75 -66.98
N PRO A 18 41.09 -53.69 -68.06
CA PRO A 18 41.41 -52.46 -68.79
C PRO A 18 40.23 -51.90 -69.60
N GLY A 19 40.17 -50.58 -69.72
CA GLY A 19 39.15 -49.89 -70.53
C GLY A 19 39.44 -49.95 -72.05
N PRO A 20 38.41 -50.09 -72.91
CA PRO A 20 38.57 -50.03 -74.36
C PRO A 20 38.56 -48.60 -74.93
N ASP A 21 39.37 -48.37 -75.96
CA ASP A 21 39.43 -47.10 -76.70
C ASP A 21 38.21 -46.86 -77.61
N GLY A 22 37.79 -45.60 -77.70
CA GLY A 22 36.56 -45.16 -78.34
C GLY A 22 36.59 -45.04 -79.87
N ARG A 23 35.40 -44.99 -80.47
CA ARG A 23 35.20 -44.57 -81.87
C ARG A 23 34.10 -43.52 -82.01
N ARG A 24 34.37 -42.66 -83.00
CA ARG A 24 33.84 -41.33 -83.34
C ARG A 24 32.33 -41.30 -83.63
N GLY A 25 31.73 -40.16 -83.29
CA GLY A 25 30.28 -39.93 -83.23
C GLY A 25 29.52 -39.98 -84.55
N LYS A 26 28.22 -40.17 -84.43
CA LYS A 26 27.22 -40.08 -85.50
C LYS A 26 26.66 -38.65 -85.55
N ASP A 27 26.41 -38.15 -86.75
CA ASP A 27 25.82 -36.81 -86.95
C ASP A 27 24.43 -36.70 -86.31
N GLY A 28 24.12 -35.49 -85.82
CA GLY A 28 22.97 -35.20 -84.97
C GLY A 28 21.63 -35.27 -85.69
N ILE A 29 20.61 -35.72 -84.94
CA ILE A 29 19.21 -35.78 -85.35
C ILE A 29 18.64 -34.35 -85.32
N PRO A 30 17.85 -33.91 -86.34
CA PRO A 30 17.18 -32.61 -86.31
C PRO A 30 16.30 -32.44 -85.07
N GLY A 31 16.34 -31.25 -84.47
CA GLY A 31 15.66 -30.95 -83.20
C GLY A 31 14.13 -31.07 -83.26
N LEU A 32 13.55 -31.49 -82.14
CA LEU A 32 12.11 -31.56 -81.94
C LEU A 32 11.45 -30.17 -82.08
N PRO A 33 10.19 -30.08 -82.56
CA PRO A 33 9.44 -28.83 -82.58
C PRO A 33 9.38 -28.20 -81.18
N GLY A 34 9.54 -26.88 -81.11
CA GLY A 34 9.55 -26.15 -79.84
C GLY A 34 8.23 -26.30 -79.07
N PRO A 35 8.28 -26.29 -77.72
CA PRO A 35 7.08 -26.38 -76.89
C PRO A 35 6.13 -25.20 -77.13
N PRO A 36 4.81 -25.36 -76.87
CA PRO A 36 3.84 -24.28 -76.99
C PRO A 36 4.26 -23.05 -76.16
N GLY A 37 4.03 -21.86 -76.71
CA GLY A 37 4.36 -20.59 -76.06
C GLY A 37 3.73 -20.48 -74.67
N HIS A 38 4.51 -19.95 -73.73
CA HIS A 38 4.09 -19.77 -72.34
C HIS A 38 2.89 -18.81 -72.26
N LYS A 39 1.91 -19.16 -71.43
CA LYS A 39 0.80 -18.27 -71.06
C LYS A 39 1.39 -16.99 -70.47
N GLY A 40 0.97 -15.83 -70.98
CA GLY A 40 1.47 -14.54 -70.53
C GLY A 40 1.39 -14.38 -69.02
N ASP A 41 2.43 -13.77 -68.44
CA ASP A 41 2.57 -13.60 -67.00
C ASP A 41 1.36 -12.86 -66.41
N MET A 42 0.91 -13.33 -65.24
CA MET A 42 -0.08 -12.63 -64.44
C MET A 42 0.48 -11.25 -64.10
N GLY A 43 -0.25 -10.18 -64.42
CA GLY A 43 0.19 -8.81 -64.12
C GLY A 43 0.61 -8.68 -62.66
N GLU A 44 1.70 -7.94 -62.42
CA GLU A 44 2.26 -7.74 -61.09
C GLU A 44 1.17 -7.28 -60.11
N ALA A 45 1.13 -7.92 -58.93
CA ALA A 45 0.27 -7.48 -57.85
C ALA A 45 0.59 -6.03 -57.52
N GLY A 46 -0.43 -5.16 -57.52
CA GLY A 46 -0.26 -3.75 -57.21
C GLY A 46 0.47 -3.56 -55.88
N PHE A 47 1.42 -2.63 -55.85
CA PHE A 47 2.23 -2.36 -54.67
C PHE A 47 1.34 -2.13 -53.43
N PRO A 48 1.69 -2.68 -52.26
CA PRO A 48 1.02 -2.36 -51.01
C PRO A 48 0.96 -0.84 -50.84
N GLY A 49 -0.22 -0.32 -50.48
CA GLY A 49 -0.40 1.10 -50.21
C GLY A 49 0.65 1.57 -49.20
N ALA A 50 1.16 2.79 -49.40
CA ALA A 50 2.15 3.36 -48.49
C ALA A 50 1.62 3.32 -47.05
N PRO A 51 2.49 3.03 -46.05
CA PRO A 51 2.12 3.12 -44.65
C PRO A 51 1.43 4.46 -44.38
N GLY A 52 0.33 4.43 -43.63
CA GLY A 52 -0.35 5.65 -43.22
C GLY A 52 0.62 6.59 -42.49
N PRO A 53 0.40 7.91 -42.56
CA PRO A 53 1.25 8.85 -41.83
C PRO A 53 1.26 8.50 -40.34
N PRO A 54 2.37 8.74 -39.63
CA PRO A 54 2.41 8.61 -38.18
C PRO A 54 1.23 9.35 -37.54
N GLY A 55 0.61 8.73 -36.54
CA GLY A 55 -0.44 9.39 -35.76
C GLY A 55 0.07 10.72 -35.18
N PRO A 56 -0.83 11.69 -34.91
CA PRO A 56 -0.43 12.94 -34.28
C PRO A 56 0.31 12.64 -32.97
N THR A 57 1.35 13.41 -32.69
CA THR A 57 2.03 13.36 -31.40
C THR A 57 0.99 13.55 -30.31
N GLY A 58 0.96 12.65 -29.32
CA GLY A 58 0.06 12.80 -28.18
C GLY A 58 0.27 14.16 -27.51
N ASP A 59 -0.80 14.70 -26.92
CA ASP A 59 -0.71 15.97 -26.20
C ASP A 59 0.46 15.92 -25.20
N PRO A 60 1.23 17.03 -25.06
CA PRO A 60 2.23 17.10 -24.02
C PRO A 60 1.61 16.68 -22.69
N GLY A 61 2.29 15.79 -21.96
CA GLY A 61 1.90 15.47 -20.60
C GLY A 61 1.74 16.77 -19.78
N PRO A 62 0.89 16.78 -18.75
CA PRO A 62 0.73 17.97 -17.90
C PRO A 62 2.11 18.47 -17.47
N LYS A 63 2.32 19.80 -17.51
CA LYS A 63 3.58 20.42 -17.09
C LYS A 63 3.99 19.82 -15.74
N GLY A 64 5.17 19.20 -15.69
CA GLY A 64 5.77 18.84 -14.41
C GLY A 64 5.84 20.09 -13.55
N PHE A 65 5.38 19.99 -12.30
CA PHE A 65 5.55 21.05 -11.32
C PHE A 65 7.05 21.39 -11.26
N GLY A 66 7.39 22.65 -11.50
CA GLY A 66 8.77 23.09 -11.74
C GLY A 66 9.73 22.78 -10.59
N PRO A 67 11.05 22.97 -10.79
CA PRO A 67 12.11 22.60 -9.84
C PRO A 67 12.22 23.54 -8.62
N GLY A 68 11.08 23.96 -8.04
CA GLY A 68 11.01 24.95 -6.95
C GLY A 68 10.38 24.48 -5.63
N TYR A 69 9.77 23.28 -5.58
CA TYR A 69 9.12 22.74 -4.38
C TYR A 69 9.23 21.21 -4.31
N LEU A 70 10.44 20.65 -4.32
CA LEU A 70 10.62 19.25 -3.91
C LEU A 70 10.59 19.15 -2.39
N SER A 71 9.43 19.43 -1.77
CA SER A 71 9.26 19.16 -0.36
C SER A 71 8.80 17.72 -0.20
N GLY A 72 9.75 16.78 -0.08
CA GLY A 72 9.47 15.35 0.10
C GLY A 72 8.88 14.97 1.45
N PHE A 73 8.32 15.92 2.22
CA PHE A 73 7.69 15.62 3.50
C PHE A 73 6.20 15.35 3.31
N LEU A 74 5.71 14.38 4.08
CA LEU A 74 4.31 14.00 4.09
C LEU A 74 3.64 14.58 5.34
N LEU A 75 2.45 15.13 5.16
CA LEU A 75 1.51 15.45 6.23
C LEU A 75 0.33 14.49 6.14
N VAL A 76 -0.05 13.90 7.26
CA VAL A 76 -1.24 13.04 7.37
C VAL A 76 -2.26 13.72 8.26
N LEU A 77 -3.51 13.76 7.80
CA LEU A 77 -4.64 14.27 8.56
C LEU A 77 -5.68 13.17 8.73
N HIS A 78 -6.28 13.08 9.92
CA HIS A 78 -7.39 12.18 10.23
C HIS A 78 -8.59 13.00 10.64
N SER A 79 -9.69 12.89 9.89
CA SER A 79 -10.88 13.72 10.11
C SER A 79 -11.63 13.39 11.40
N GLN A 80 -11.51 12.16 11.91
CA GLN A 80 -12.38 11.64 12.97
C GLN A 80 -13.87 11.73 12.60
N THR A 81 -14.18 11.69 11.30
CA THR A 81 -15.52 11.68 10.68
C THR A 81 -15.55 10.70 9.51
N ASP A 82 -16.72 10.43 8.95
CA ASP A 82 -16.88 9.68 7.70
C ASP A 82 -16.62 10.53 6.43
N GLY A 83 -16.33 11.83 6.59
CA GLY A 83 -15.95 12.76 5.53
C GLY A 83 -14.44 12.94 5.41
N GLU A 84 -13.94 13.12 4.19
CA GLU A 84 -12.50 13.28 3.93
C GLU A 84 -11.97 14.63 4.45
N PRO A 85 -10.82 14.66 5.15
CA PRO A 85 -10.22 15.92 5.57
C PRO A 85 -9.60 16.66 4.38
N THR A 86 -9.58 18.00 4.46
CA THR A 86 -9.00 18.85 3.41
C THR A 86 -7.55 19.19 3.74
N CYS A 87 -6.64 19.03 2.77
CA CYS A 87 -5.24 19.43 2.95
C CYS A 87 -5.12 20.95 3.14
N PRO A 88 -4.18 21.42 4.00
CA PRO A 88 -3.95 22.85 4.20
C PRO A 88 -3.56 23.59 2.92
N MET A 89 -3.78 24.91 2.90
CA MET A 89 -3.46 25.75 1.74
C MET A 89 -1.97 25.63 1.35
N GLY A 90 -1.72 25.38 0.06
CA GLY A 90 -0.38 25.19 -0.50
C GLY A 90 0.23 23.82 -0.23
N MET A 91 -0.53 22.87 0.31
CA MET A 91 -0.12 21.47 0.47
C MET A 91 -0.99 20.58 -0.44
N PRO A 92 -0.52 20.19 -1.63
CA PRO A 92 -1.33 19.40 -2.54
C PRO A 92 -1.64 18.02 -1.95
N ARG A 93 -2.86 17.56 -2.16
CA ARG A 93 -3.31 16.23 -1.72
C ARG A 93 -2.73 15.15 -2.63
N LEU A 94 -2.14 14.13 -2.04
CA LEU A 94 -1.62 12.96 -2.74
C LEU A 94 -2.70 11.87 -2.85
N TRP A 95 -3.32 11.47 -1.73
CA TRP A 95 -4.46 10.54 -1.72
C TRP A 95 -5.35 10.73 -0.49
N THR A 96 -6.52 10.08 -0.51
CA THR A 96 -7.41 9.92 0.64
C THR A 96 -7.61 8.45 0.96
N GLY A 97 -8.09 8.16 2.16
CA GLY A 97 -8.30 6.79 2.60
C GLY A 97 -9.03 6.70 3.94
N TYR A 98 -8.79 5.58 4.61
CA TYR A 98 -9.34 5.23 5.91
C TYR A 98 -8.23 5.16 6.96
N SER A 99 -8.56 5.59 8.17
CA SER A 99 -7.62 5.82 9.26
C SER A 99 -7.29 4.51 10.01
N LEU A 100 -6.28 3.79 9.54
CA LEU A 100 -5.76 2.60 10.21
C LEU A 100 -4.97 3.01 11.47
N LEU A 101 -5.29 2.39 12.60
CA LEU A 101 -4.57 2.59 13.85
C LEU A 101 -3.54 1.47 14.08
N TYR A 102 -3.99 0.22 14.10
CA TYR A 102 -3.10 -0.93 14.23
C TYR A 102 -3.76 -2.23 13.74
N LEU A 103 -2.92 -3.23 13.52
CA LEU A 103 -3.31 -4.58 13.14
C LEU A 103 -2.91 -5.55 14.25
N GLU A 104 -3.71 -6.60 14.44
CA GLU A 104 -3.41 -7.65 15.41
C GLU A 104 -3.49 -9.01 14.71
N GLY A 105 -2.34 -9.67 14.64
CA GLY A 105 -2.21 -11.01 14.06
C GLY A 105 -1.46 -11.91 15.02
N GLN A 106 -1.97 -13.13 15.22
CA GLN A 106 -1.40 -14.06 16.21
C GLN A 106 -1.26 -13.43 17.61
N GLU A 107 -2.29 -12.69 18.06
CA GLU A 107 -2.33 -12.02 19.37
C GLU A 107 -1.20 -11.00 19.57
N ARG A 108 -0.60 -10.49 18.48
CA ARG A 108 0.45 -9.49 18.52
C ARG A 108 0.02 -8.25 17.74
N ALA A 109 0.07 -7.10 18.41
CA ALA A 109 -0.19 -5.82 17.77
C ALA A 109 1.01 -5.33 16.93
N HIS A 110 0.68 -4.72 15.80
CA HIS A 110 1.59 -3.94 14.98
C HIS A 110 0.94 -2.59 14.63
N ASN A 111 1.56 -1.51 15.10
CA ASN A 111 0.96 -0.18 15.12
C ASN A 111 1.42 0.68 13.94
N GLN A 112 0.53 1.57 13.51
CA GLN A 112 0.88 2.68 12.63
C GLN A 112 0.86 3.98 13.45
N ASP A 113 1.88 4.80 13.27
CA ASP A 113 1.86 6.17 13.78
C ASP A 113 0.89 6.99 12.90
N LEU A 114 -0.09 7.64 13.53
CA LEU A 114 -1.13 8.42 12.86
C LEU A 114 -0.58 9.68 12.16
N GLY A 115 0.66 10.09 12.45
CA GLY A 115 1.34 11.15 11.71
C GLY A 115 2.07 10.64 10.46
N LEU A 116 2.11 9.32 10.23
CA LEU A 116 2.79 8.69 9.09
C LEU A 116 1.81 8.12 8.09
N ALA A 117 2.19 8.15 6.81
CA ALA A 117 1.32 7.79 5.68
C ALA A 117 0.77 6.35 5.72
N GLY A 118 1.44 5.43 6.42
CA GLY A 118 0.99 4.05 6.61
C GLY A 118 -0.32 3.92 7.40
N SER A 119 -0.70 4.94 8.17
CA SER A 119 -1.99 5.02 8.85
C SER A 119 -3.15 5.40 7.94
N CYS A 120 -2.90 5.78 6.68
CA CYS A 120 -3.93 6.21 5.74
C CYS A 120 -4.06 5.25 4.55
N LEU A 121 -4.83 4.18 4.75
CA LEU A 121 -5.01 3.14 3.74
C LEU A 121 -6.08 3.54 2.71
N PRO A 122 -5.80 3.46 1.39
CA PRO A 122 -6.77 3.84 0.35
C PRO A 122 -8.07 3.04 0.38
N VAL A 123 -8.00 1.78 0.84
CA VAL A 123 -9.14 0.85 0.85
C VAL A 123 -9.32 0.29 2.26
N PHE A 124 -10.56 0.34 2.74
CA PHE A 124 -10.95 -0.29 3.99
C PHE A 124 -11.19 -1.80 3.80
N SER A 125 -10.75 -2.58 4.77
CA SER A 125 -11.13 -3.98 4.95
C SER A 125 -11.14 -4.28 6.45
N THR A 126 -12.09 -5.11 6.90
CA THR A 126 -12.10 -5.63 8.28
C THR A 126 -10.86 -6.50 8.57
N LEU A 127 -10.22 -7.02 7.52
CA LEU A 127 -8.96 -7.76 7.58
C LEU A 127 -8.05 -7.40 6.39
N PRO A 128 -7.23 -6.35 6.48
CA PRO A 128 -6.43 -5.86 5.35
C PRO A 128 -5.11 -6.62 5.15
N PHE A 129 -4.97 -7.84 5.68
CA PHE A 129 -3.74 -8.64 5.58
C PHE A 129 -4.03 -10.15 5.54
N ALA A 130 -3.03 -10.90 5.08
CA ALA A 130 -2.97 -12.35 5.16
C ALA A 130 -1.65 -12.77 5.83
N TYR A 131 -1.60 -13.99 6.35
CA TYR A 131 -0.36 -14.54 6.91
C TYR A 131 0.07 -15.77 6.10
N CYS A 132 1.37 -15.95 5.92
CA CYS A 132 1.93 -17.11 5.23
C CYS A 132 2.89 -17.87 6.16
N ASN A 133 3.07 -19.16 5.91
CA ASN A 133 3.98 -20.00 6.69
C ASN A 133 5.20 -20.44 5.86
N ILE A 134 6.13 -21.14 6.50
CA ILE A 134 7.38 -21.62 5.88
C ILE A 134 7.15 -22.66 4.76
N HIS A 135 5.96 -23.24 4.67
CA HIS A 135 5.59 -24.20 3.63
C HIS A 135 4.98 -23.53 2.39
N GLN A 136 5.19 -22.22 2.23
CA GLN A 136 4.67 -21.42 1.11
C GLN A 136 3.14 -21.42 1.01
N VAL A 137 2.44 -21.68 2.12
CA VAL A 137 0.98 -21.62 2.18
C VAL A 137 0.56 -20.33 2.88
N CYS A 138 -0.29 -19.55 2.21
CA CYS A 138 -0.90 -18.35 2.75
C CYS A 138 -2.35 -18.61 3.18
N HIS A 139 -2.75 -17.92 4.24
CA HIS A 139 -4.08 -18.03 4.82
C HIS A 139 -4.67 -16.63 4.99
N TYR A 140 -5.89 -16.48 4.49
CA TYR A 140 -6.69 -15.28 4.63
C TYR A 140 -7.94 -15.61 5.44
N ALA A 141 -8.27 -14.76 6.42
CA ALA A 141 -9.46 -14.87 7.27
C ALA A 141 -9.70 -16.24 7.94
N ARG A 142 -8.65 -17.06 8.13
CA ARG A 142 -8.75 -18.40 8.75
C ARG A 142 -8.58 -18.39 10.27
N ARG A 143 -8.07 -17.29 10.83
CA ARG A 143 -7.85 -17.08 12.27
C ARG A 143 -8.69 -15.93 12.78
N ASN A 144 -8.68 -15.74 14.10
CA ASN A 144 -9.35 -14.64 14.77
C ASN A 144 -8.47 -13.39 14.82
N ASP A 145 -7.86 -13.06 13.69
CA ASP A 145 -7.06 -11.84 13.53
C ASP A 145 -7.98 -10.61 13.43
N ARG A 146 -7.47 -9.44 13.83
CA ARG A 146 -8.25 -8.21 14.00
C ARG A 146 -7.57 -7.02 13.34
N SER A 147 -8.37 -6.01 13.03
CA SER A 147 -7.88 -4.68 12.63
C SER A 147 -8.58 -3.59 13.44
N TYR A 148 -7.89 -2.48 13.65
CA TYR A 148 -8.38 -1.37 14.46
C TYR A 148 -8.21 -0.06 13.72
N TRP A 149 -9.27 0.74 13.75
CA TRP A 149 -9.40 1.94 12.93
C TRP A 149 -9.85 3.10 13.80
N LEU A 150 -9.36 4.32 13.53
CA LEU A 150 -9.92 5.50 14.18
C LEU A 150 -11.41 5.61 13.85
N ALA A 151 -12.19 5.99 14.86
CA ALA A 151 -13.63 6.07 14.77
C ALA A 151 -14.10 7.48 14.41
N SER A 152 -15.27 7.56 13.76
CA SER A 152 -16.01 8.80 13.56
C SER A 152 -16.74 9.25 14.84
N ALA A 153 -17.49 10.36 14.77
CA ALA A 153 -18.36 10.84 15.84
C ALA A 153 -19.74 10.12 15.87
N ALA A 154 -19.93 9.07 15.07
CA ALA A 154 -21.20 8.37 15.00
C ALA A 154 -21.61 7.78 16.37
N PRO A 155 -22.91 7.78 16.72
CA PRO A 155 -23.40 7.21 17.98
C PRO A 155 -23.06 5.72 18.09
N LEU A 156 -22.63 5.29 19.29
CA LEU A 156 -22.27 3.89 19.57
C LEU A 156 -23.36 2.93 19.07
N PRO A 157 -23.02 1.95 18.20
CA PRO A 157 -24.00 1.01 17.69
C PRO A 157 -24.43 0.04 18.82
N PRO A 158 -25.71 -0.38 18.86
CA PRO A 158 -26.19 -1.29 19.89
C PRO A 158 -25.70 -2.75 19.72
N ARG A 159 -25.21 -3.09 18.53
CA ARG A 159 -24.71 -4.42 18.15
C ARG A 159 -23.56 -4.29 17.15
N PRO A 160 -22.73 -5.32 16.95
CA PRO A 160 -21.72 -5.31 15.89
C PRO A 160 -22.32 -4.99 14.52
N VAL A 161 -21.65 -4.11 13.78
CA VAL A 161 -22.06 -3.66 12.44
C VAL A 161 -21.23 -4.37 11.38
N SER A 162 -21.80 -4.62 10.20
CA SER A 162 -21.14 -5.31 9.09
C SER A 162 -21.36 -4.58 7.76
N GLU A 163 -20.54 -4.89 6.76
CA GLU A 163 -20.71 -4.41 5.38
C GLU A 163 -20.83 -2.87 5.29
N GLU A 164 -21.86 -2.35 4.62
CA GLU A 164 -22.05 -0.90 4.41
C GLU A 164 -22.35 -0.15 5.71
N ASP A 165 -22.96 -0.81 6.71
CA ASP A 165 -23.26 -0.21 8.02
C ASP A 165 -22.01 0.13 8.83
N ILE A 166 -20.84 -0.40 8.44
CA ILE A 166 -19.56 -0.03 9.04
C ILE A 166 -19.15 1.39 8.62
N ARG A 167 -19.50 1.84 7.41
CA ARG A 167 -18.96 3.06 6.79
C ARG A 167 -19.09 4.30 7.68
N PRO A 168 -20.23 4.60 8.30
CA PRO A 168 -20.39 5.81 9.12
C PRO A 168 -19.45 5.86 10.32
N TYR A 169 -18.88 4.72 10.73
CA TYR A 169 -18.04 4.60 11.93
C TYR A 169 -16.54 4.74 11.66
N ILE A 170 -16.08 4.61 10.41
CA ILE A 170 -14.65 4.63 10.09
C ILE A 170 -14.19 6.05 9.77
N SER A 171 -13.19 6.55 10.50
CA SER A 171 -12.56 7.84 10.23
C SER A 171 -11.86 7.87 8.87
N ARG A 172 -12.08 8.93 8.09
CA ARG A 172 -11.32 9.20 6.85
C ARG A 172 -10.02 9.94 7.11
N CYS A 173 -9.07 9.80 6.19
CA CYS A 173 -7.78 10.47 6.23
C CYS A 173 -7.39 11.04 4.85
N ALA A 174 -6.43 11.97 4.87
CA ALA A 174 -5.78 12.50 3.68
C ALA A 174 -4.27 12.57 3.91
N VAL A 175 -3.50 12.28 2.85
CA VAL A 175 -2.06 12.48 2.83
C VAL A 175 -1.74 13.62 1.86
N CYS A 176 -0.98 14.58 2.34
CA CYS A 176 -0.65 15.82 1.64
C CYS A 176 0.87 15.98 1.55
N GLU A 177 1.34 16.61 0.49
CA GLU A 177 2.73 17.04 0.39
C GLU A 177 2.93 18.33 1.20
N ALA A 178 3.95 18.37 2.04
CA ALA A 178 4.19 19.47 2.97
C ALA A 178 5.59 20.08 2.79
N PRO A 179 5.74 21.42 2.92
CA PRO A 179 7.01 22.13 2.69
C PRO A 179 8.13 21.77 3.68
N ALA A 180 7.76 21.27 4.87
CA ALA A 180 8.66 20.91 5.96
C ALA A 180 7.98 19.87 6.89
N PRO A 181 8.72 19.18 7.76
CA PRO A 181 8.12 18.29 8.75
C PRO A 181 7.15 19.03 9.67
N ALA A 182 5.96 18.46 9.86
CA ALA A 182 5.04 18.91 10.90
C ALA A 182 5.38 18.21 12.24
N VAL A 183 5.23 18.95 13.34
CA VAL A 183 5.48 18.43 14.70
C VAL A 183 4.34 18.79 15.63
N ALA A 184 4.02 17.89 16.56
CA ALA A 184 3.10 18.16 17.65
C ALA A 184 3.83 18.76 18.86
N LEU A 185 3.20 19.76 19.47
CA LEU A 185 3.60 20.34 20.75
C LEU A 185 2.49 20.10 21.76
N HIS A 186 2.85 19.74 22.99
CA HIS A 186 1.92 19.39 24.07
C HIS A 186 2.09 20.36 25.24
N SER A 187 1.00 20.87 25.81
CA SER A 187 1.07 21.85 26.89
C SER A 187 1.10 21.23 28.29
N GLN A 188 0.62 20.00 28.45
CA GLN A 188 0.24 19.43 29.77
C GLN A 188 -0.64 20.40 30.57
N ASN A 189 -1.46 21.18 29.86
CA ASN A 189 -2.33 22.23 30.37
C ASN A 189 -3.64 22.26 29.55
N GLN A 190 -4.65 22.99 30.05
CA GLN A 190 -5.88 23.29 29.31
C GLN A 190 -5.66 24.37 28.24
N SER A 191 -4.59 25.16 28.34
CA SER A 191 -4.20 26.13 27.32
C SER A 191 -3.52 25.44 26.12
N ILE A 192 -3.74 26.00 24.94
CA ILE A 192 -3.13 25.54 23.69
C ILE A 192 -1.65 25.98 23.70
N PRO A 193 -0.69 25.07 23.47
CA PRO A 193 0.73 25.43 23.43
C PRO A 193 1.04 26.21 22.15
N PRO A 194 1.67 27.39 22.21
CA PRO A 194 1.95 28.18 21.02
C PRO A 194 2.98 27.50 20.11
N CYS A 195 2.81 27.65 18.79
CA CYS A 195 3.85 27.26 17.84
C CYS A 195 5.15 28.07 18.05
N PRO A 196 6.33 27.50 17.72
CA PRO A 196 7.60 28.21 17.85
C PRO A 196 7.69 29.40 16.89
N ARG A 197 8.62 30.33 17.14
CA ARG A 197 8.86 31.47 16.25
C ARG A 197 9.19 30.99 14.83
N ALA A 198 8.59 31.62 13.82
CA ALA A 198 8.68 31.23 12.39
C ALA A 198 8.04 29.88 12.01
N TRP A 199 7.13 29.37 12.85
CA TRP A 199 6.29 28.22 12.51
C TRP A 199 4.84 28.66 12.35
N ARG A 200 4.11 28.04 11.44
CA ARG A 200 2.67 28.22 11.28
C ARG A 200 1.92 27.06 11.95
N SER A 201 0.77 27.40 12.52
CA SER A 201 -0.20 26.42 12.99
C SER A 201 -0.83 25.66 11.82
N LEU A 202 -1.04 24.37 12.01
CA LEU A 202 -1.88 23.54 11.14
C LEU A 202 -3.24 23.27 11.81
N TRP A 203 -3.23 22.63 12.98
CA TRP A 203 -4.44 22.41 13.79
C TRP A 203 -4.11 22.37 15.29
N ILE A 204 -5.16 22.33 16.09
CA ILE A 204 -5.11 22.18 17.56
C ILE A 204 -5.87 20.92 17.94
N GLY A 205 -5.58 20.35 19.11
CA GLY A 205 -6.23 19.11 19.52
C GLY A 205 -5.99 18.75 20.97
N TYR A 206 -6.06 17.45 21.22
CA TYR A 206 -5.84 16.77 22.49
C TYR A 206 -4.69 15.77 22.37
N SER A 207 -3.94 15.64 23.46
CA SER A 207 -2.68 14.91 23.49
C SER A 207 -2.89 13.41 23.64
N PHE A 208 -3.04 12.70 22.52
CA PHE A 208 -3.21 11.26 22.45
C PHE A 208 -1.87 10.53 22.58
N LEU A 209 -1.75 9.65 23.56
CA LEU A 209 -0.49 8.97 23.90
C LEU A 209 -0.47 7.53 23.38
N MET A 210 -1.43 6.71 23.82
CA MET A 210 -1.45 5.28 23.54
C MET A 210 -2.85 4.70 23.64
N HIS A 211 -2.99 3.43 23.27
CA HIS A 211 -4.23 2.68 23.29
C HIS A 211 -3.97 1.19 23.55
N THR A 212 -4.97 0.51 24.12
CA THR A 212 -4.98 -0.94 24.28
C THR A 212 -6.33 -1.51 23.84
N GLY A 213 -6.30 -2.75 23.34
CA GLY A 213 -7.47 -3.51 22.91
C GLY A 213 -7.43 -4.93 23.44
N ALA A 214 -7.76 -5.92 22.60
CA ALA A 214 -7.83 -7.31 23.01
C ALA A 214 -6.47 -7.85 23.54
N GLY A 215 -6.50 -8.60 24.64
CA GLY A 215 -5.31 -9.26 25.21
C GLY A 215 -4.22 -8.30 25.67
N ASP A 216 -4.59 -7.09 26.11
CA ASP A 216 -3.68 -6.00 26.49
C ASP A 216 -2.69 -5.60 25.38
N GLN A 217 -2.95 -6.01 24.14
CA GLN A 217 -2.21 -5.57 22.97
C GLN A 217 -2.61 -4.14 22.60
N GLY A 218 -1.74 -3.46 21.86
CA GLY A 218 -1.98 -2.12 21.36
C GLY A 218 -0.67 -1.42 21.02
N GLY A 219 -0.64 -0.11 21.23
CA GLY A 219 0.55 0.69 21.02
C GLY A 219 0.29 2.17 21.24
N GLY A 220 1.11 3.02 20.65
CA GLY A 220 1.02 4.45 20.89
C GLY A 220 1.63 5.30 19.80
N GLN A 221 1.67 6.60 20.08
CA GLN A 221 2.11 7.64 19.17
C GLN A 221 3.43 8.23 19.66
N ALA A 222 4.31 8.61 18.75
CA ALA A 222 5.43 9.47 19.14
C ALA A 222 4.88 10.86 19.49
N LEU A 223 5.21 11.40 20.67
CA LEU A 223 4.70 12.70 21.11
C LEU A 223 5.15 13.89 20.23
N THR A 224 6.18 13.71 19.40
CA THR A 224 6.57 14.72 18.40
C THR A 224 5.81 14.58 17.08
N SER A 225 5.17 13.43 16.84
CA SER A 225 4.41 13.14 15.63
C SER A 225 3.08 13.90 15.63
N PRO A 226 2.61 14.41 14.49
CA PRO A 226 1.24 14.93 14.37
C PRO A 226 0.16 13.94 14.84
N GLY A 227 0.44 12.62 14.78
CA GLY A 227 -0.46 11.56 15.22
C GLY A 227 -0.80 11.55 16.71
N SER A 228 0.03 12.17 17.55
CA SER A 228 -0.26 12.35 18.98
C SER A 228 -1.24 13.50 19.26
N CYS A 229 -1.68 14.24 18.24
CA CYS A 229 -2.53 15.42 18.41
C CYS A 229 -3.86 15.28 17.65
N LEU A 230 -4.82 14.57 18.25
CA LEU A 230 -6.16 14.37 17.70
C LEU A 230 -7.01 15.62 17.88
N GLU A 231 -7.68 16.09 16.82
CA GLU A 231 -8.49 17.31 16.82
C GLU A 231 -9.68 17.24 17.78
N ASP A 232 -10.34 16.07 17.85
CA ASP A 232 -11.48 15.83 18.73
C ASP A 232 -11.16 14.79 19.81
N PHE A 233 -11.46 15.13 21.06
CA PHE A 233 -11.33 14.22 22.19
C PHE A 233 -12.51 13.26 22.25
N ARG A 234 -12.21 11.96 22.28
CA ARG A 234 -13.18 10.89 22.53
C ARG A 234 -12.58 9.85 23.46
N ALA A 235 -13.33 9.44 24.49
CA ALA A 235 -12.91 8.36 25.38
C ALA A 235 -12.70 7.02 24.64
N ALA A 236 -13.48 6.78 23.58
CA ALA A 236 -13.32 5.65 22.68
C ALA A 236 -13.05 6.13 21.23
N PRO A 237 -11.79 6.51 20.90
CA PRO A 237 -11.47 7.13 19.61
C PRO A 237 -11.28 6.11 18.47
N PHE A 238 -11.43 4.81 18.73
CA PHE A 238 -11.21 3.75 17.75
C PHE A 238 -12.16 2.57 17.96
N LEU A 239 -12.39 1.82 16.88
CA LEU A 239 -13.19 0.60 16.86
C LEU A 239 -12.35 -0.60 16.42
N GLU A 240 -12.87 -1.80 16.65
CA GLU A 240 -12.22 -3.09 16.38
C GLU A 240 -13.08 -3.78 15.36
N CYS A 241 -12.43 -4.30 14.33
CA CYS A 241 -13.03 -5.11 13.31
C CYS A 241 -12.51 -6.55 13.44
N GLN A 242 -13.44 -7.47 13.62
CA GLN A 242 -13.17 -8.90 13.64
C GLN A 242 -13.08 -9.40 12.21
N GLY A 243 -11.88 -9.79 11.78
CA GLY A 243 -11.59 -10.06 10.38
C GLY A 243 -12.46 -11.15 9.78
N ARG A 244 -12.50 -12.33 10.44
CA ARG A 244 -13.28 -13.49 9.99
C ARG A 244 -14.79 -13.24 9.95
N LEU A 245 -15.31 -12.44 10.86
CA LEU A 245 -16.75 -12.19 10.95
C LEU A 245 -17.19 -11.02 10.06
N GLY A 246 -16.25 -10.18 9.59
CA GLY A 246 -16.59 -9.00 8.81
C GLY A 246 -17.36 -7.95 9.60
N THR A 247 -17.26 -7.98 10.94
CA THR A 247 -18.02 -7.10 11.83
C THR A 247 -17.11 -6.16 12.61
N CYS A 248 -17.55 -4.94 12.87
CA CYS A 248 -16.85 -4.00 13.76
C CYS A 248 -17.71 -3.54 14.94
N HIS A 249 -17.06 -3.24 16.07
CA HIS A 249 -17.75 -2.80 17.29
C HIS A 249 -16.81 -2.06 18.27
N PHE A 250 -17.41 -1.39 19.27
CA PHE A 250 -16.71 -0.79 20.42
C PHE A 250 -16.81 -1.74 21.64
N PHE A 251 -15.71 -2.41 21.98
CA PHE A 251 -15.69 -3.34 23.10
C PHE A 251 -15.24 -2.64 24.39
N ALA A 252 -15.73 -3.11 25.54
CA ALA A 252 -15.51 -2.48 26.84
C ALA A 252 -14.06 -2.56 27.34
N ASN A 253 -13.26 -3.49 26.81
CA ASN A 253 -11.85 -3.67 27.15
C ASN A 253 -10.91 -2.73 26.38
N LYS A 254 -11.44 -1.75 25.64
CA LYS A 254 -10.64 -0.79 24.89
C LYS A 254 -10.37 0.44 25.73
N TYR A 255 -9.09 0.79 25.82
CA TYR A 255 -8.66 1.98 26.54
C TYR A 255 -7.91 2.92 25.62
N SER A 256 -8.16 4.21 25.80
CA SER A 256 -7.37 5.29 25.22
C SER A 256 -6.67 6.05 26.35
N PHE A 257 -5.42 6.41 26.11
CA PHE A 257 -4.55 7.05 27.08
C PHE A 257 -4.11 8.39 26.52
N TRP A 258 -4.18 9.41 27.36
CA TRP A 258 -3.98 10.80 26.98
C TRP A 258 -3.04 11.47 27.98
N LEU A 259 -2.23 12.42 27.53
CA LEU A 259 -1.46 13.24 28.46
C LEU A 259 -2.44 14.07 29.30
N THR A 260 -2.14 14.20 30.58
CA THR A 260 -2.98 14.92 31.54
C THR A 260 -2.50 16.35 31.76
N VAL A 261 -3.37 17.15 32.36
CA VAL A 261 -3.01 18.47 32.88
C VAL A 261 -2.20 18.32 34.17
N VAL A 262 -1.03 18.97 34.23
CA VAL A 262 -0.13 18.96 35.39
C VAL A 262 0.10 20.39 35.85
N GLN A 263 -0.09 20.65 37.14
CA GLN A 263 0.20 21.96 37.72
C GLN A 263 1.71 22.05 38.03
N PRO A 264 2.45 23.03 37.46
CA PRO A 264 3.92 23.07 37.58
C PRO A 264 4.43 23.12 39.02
N HIS A 265 3.70 23.76 39.93
CA HIS A 265 4.06 23.86 41.34
C HIS A 265 3.83 22.56 42.13
N LEU A 266 2.99 21.65 41.64
CA LEU A 266 2.69 20.37 42.29
C LEU A 266 3.50 19.19 41.74
N GLN A 267 4.20 19.36 40.61
CA GLN A 267 4.84 18.26 39.86
C GLN A 267 5.82 17.38 40.66
N PHE A 268 6.40 17.92 41.75
CA PHE A 268 7.26 17.21 42.68
C PHE A 268 6.84 17.37 44.15
N ALA A 269 5.79 18.15 44.41
CA ALA A 269 5.36 18.47 45.77
C ALA A 269 4.33 17.47 46.30
N GLU A 270 3.47 16.95 45.41
CA GLU A 270 2.38 16.05 45.78
C GLU A 270 2.28 14.88 44.81
N ALA A 271 1.87 13.72 45.34
CA ALA A 271 1.47 12.62 44.47
C ALA A 271 0.18 12.98 43.72
N PRO A 272 -0.04 12.45 42.50
CA PRO A 272 -1.27 12.68 41.76
C PRO A 272 -2.51 12.26 42.57
N SER A 273 -3.49 13.16 42.69
CA SER A 273 -4.76 12.86 43.35
C SER A 273 -5.64 11.97 42.45
N PRO A 274 -6.04 10.77 42.89
CA PRO A 274 -6.91 9.89 42.12
C PRO A 274 -8.29 10.51 41.89
N ASP A 275 -8.84 10.35 40.69
CA ASP A 275 -10.15 10.90 40.32
C ASP A 275 -10.85 9.96 39.31
N THR A 276 -12.18 10.02 39.22
CA THR A 276 -12.99 9.25 38.26
C THR A 276 -13.94 10.18 37.52
N LEU A 277 -13.62 10.44 36.25
CA LEU A 277 -14.30 11.43 35.42
C LEU A 277 -15.36 10.77 34.53
N LYS A 278 -16.65 10.98 34.87
CA LYS A 278 -17.78 10.45 34.09
C LYS A 278 -18.30 11.44 33.06
N ASP A 279 -18.27 12.72 33.39
CA ASP A 279 -18.77 13.79 32.52
C ASP A 279 -17.76 14.16 31.42
N GLY A 280 -18.26 14.38 30.20
CA GLY A 280 -17.42 14.65 29.04
C GLY A 280 -16.70 16.01 29.07
N GLN A 281 -17.24 17.01 29.78
CA GLN A 281 -16.56 18.29 29.96
C GLN A 281 -15.45 18.15 31.02
N ALA A 282 -15.75 17.47 32.14
CA ALA A 282 -14.76 17.18 33.17
C ALA A 282 -13.57 16.37 32.62
N GLN A 283 -13.84 15.38 31.75
CA GLN A 283 -12.79 14.64 31.03
C GLN A 283 -11.90 15.59 30.22
N ARG A 284 -12.48 16.42 29.35
CA ARG A 284 -11.72 17.37 28.50
C ARG A 284 -10.86 18.35 29.30
N GLN A 285 -11.32 18.80 30.46
CA GLN A 285 -10.57 19.71 31.33
C GLN A 285 -9.33 19.08 31.97
N LYS A 286 -9.27 17.75 32.06
CA LYS A 286 -8.14 17.01 32.63
C LYS A 286 -7.16 16.51 31.56
N ILE A 287 -7.50 16.64 30.27
CA ILE A 287 -6.65 16.23 29.15
C ILE A 287 -5.81 17.41 28.63
N SER A 288 -4.52 17.16 28.42
CA SER A 288 -3.55 18.10 27.84
C SER A 288 -3.94 18.49 26.42
N ARG A 289 -3.80 19.77 26.10
CA ARG A 289 -3.94 20.28 24.73
C ARG A 289 -2.65 20.14 23.94
N CYS A 290 -2.81 20.16 22.63
CA CYS A 290 -1.70 20.16 21.69
C CYS A 290 -1.97 21.07 20.50
N GLN A 291 -0.90 21.41 19.79
CA GLN A 291 -0.94 22.15 18.54
C GLN A 291 0.08 21.53 17.58
N VAL A 292 -0.35 21.29 16.34
CA VAL A 292 0.54 20.82 15.28
C VAL A 292 1.02 22.01 14.47
N CYS A 293 2.32 22.10 14.30
CA CYS A 293 3.00 23.23 13.70
C CYS A 293 3.91 22.75 12.57
N VAL A 294 4.09 23.58 11.55
CA VAL A 294 5.10 23.37 10.49
C VAL A 294 5.94 24.62 10.33
N LYS A 295 7.23 24.46 10.12
CA LYS A 295 8.15 25.58 9.90
C LYS A 295 7.77 26.31 8.60
N VAL A 296 7.64 27.62 8.68
CA VAL A 296 7.54 28.49 7.50
C VAL A 296 8.98 28.82 7.11
N SER A 297 9.36 28.50 5.87
CA SER A 297 10.67 28.82 5.31
C SER A 297 11.00 30.29 5.43
#